data_AF-A0A1N6G2F4-F1
#
_entry.id   AF-A0A1N6G2F4-F1
#
_cell.length_a   1.000
_cell.length_b   1.000
_cell.length_c   1.000
_cell.angle_alpha   90.00
_cell.angle_beta   90.00
_cell.angle_gamma   90.00
#
_symmetry.space_group_name_H-M   'P 1'
#
loop_
_entity.id
_entity.type
_entity.pdbx_description
1 polymer ?
#
loop_
_entity_poly.entity_id
_entity_poly.type
_entity_poly.pdbx_seq_one_letter_code
_entity_poly.pdbx_strand_id
1 'polypeptide(L)'
;MQTTFDASRLADALSALLWSNRPYLLGGKLGINVPPDQARSGSGGIDCSGFTRYVLHHASNGQLSLSGGSASQSAALEQMGYPSVPEADFAATQRLCDNTLRIGFRNTEWARNPDGTLQRNGRRLVAEAIGHVWLVLNATTYESSTRLGRNGPMASGATNLRTDTDAIFTLGPVPNWQQRSYDILFAHDAAMTDVG
;
A
#
# COMPACT_ATOMS: atom_id res chain seq x y z
N MET A 1 17.42 -9.86 -3.62
CA MET A 1 17.50 -8.58 -4.34
C MET A 1 17.10 -7.44 -3.39
N GLN A 2 17.68 -6.24 -3.49
CA GLN A 2 17.20 -5.06 -2.76
C GLN A 2 17.21 -3.86 -3.69
N THR A 3 16.13 -3.07 -3.66
CA THR A 3 16.01 -1.81 -4.41
C THR A 3 16.27 -0.66 -3.46
N THR A 4 17.21 0.21 -3.80
CA THR A 4 17.35 1.49 -3.10
C THR A 4 16.35 2.47 -3.70
N PHE A 5 15.45 3.00 -2.86
CA PHE A 5 14.43 3.94 -3.30
C PHE A 5 14.88 5.38 -3.13
N ASP A 6 14.50 6.24 -4.07
CA ASP A 6 14.70 7.68 -3.98
C ASP A 6 13.63 8.27 -3.06
N ALA A 7 14.06 8.85 -1.93
CA ALA A 7 13.16 9.43 -0.93
C ALA A 7 12.31 10.58 -1.48
N SER A 8 12.85 11.39 -2.40
CA SER A 8 12.10 12.51 -2.98
C SER A 8 11.03 11.99 -3.94
N ARG A 9 11.37 11.03 -4.80
CA ARG A 9 10.38 10.40 -5.71
C ARG A 9 9.31 9.63 -4.97
N LEU A 10 9.68 8.93 -3.90
CA LEU A 10 8.71 8.27 -3.02
C LEU A 10 7.77 9.29 -2.38
N ALA A 11 8.33 10.40 -1.88
CA ALA A 11 7.55 11.48 -1.27
C ALA A 11 6.57 12.11 -2.26
N ASP A 12 7.01 12.39 -3.48
CA ASP A 12 6.18 12.96 -4.54
C ASP A 12 5.02 12.02 -4.91
N ALA A 13 5.32 10.73 -5.12
CA ALA A 13 4.32 9.74 -5.49
C ALA A 13 3.28 9.49 -4.38
N LEU A 14 3.72 9.39 -3.11
CA LEU A 14 2.82 9.26 -1.97
C LEU A 14 1.98 10.53 -1.80
N SER A 15 2.59 11.72 -1.85
CA SER A 15 1.87 12.98 -1.72
C SER A 15 0.81 13.13 -2.81
N ALA A 16 1.16 12.85 -4.06
CA ALA A 16 0.22 12.94 -5.17
C ALA A 16 -1.06 12.12 -4.95
N LEU A 17 -0.94 10.91 -4.37
CA LEU A 17 -2.09 10.04 -4.11
C LEU A 17 -2.83 10.40 -2.82
N LEU A 18 -2.10 10.65 -1.71
CA LEU A 18 -2.70 11.00 -0.41
C LEU A 18 -3.48 12.32 -0.47
N TRP A 19 -3.05 13.25 -1.31
CA TRP A 19 -3.69 14.55 -1.52
C TRP A 19 -4.67 14.57 -2.70
N SER A 20 -5.00 13.40 -3.26
CA SER A 20 -6.00 13.27 -4.32
C SER A 20 -7.37 12.93 -3.74
N ASN A 21 -8.43 13.35 -4.42
CA ASN A 21 -9.81 12.94 -4.09
C ASN A 21 -10.20 11.62 -4.78
N ARG A 22 -9.23 10.75 -5.06
CA ARG A 22 -9.48 9.49 -5.78
C ARG A 22 -10.15 8.48 -4.85
N PRO A 23 -11.36 8.02 -5.16
CA PRO A 23 -12.01 6.99 -4.35
C PRO A 23 -11.29 5.65 -4.49
N TYR A 24 -11.49 4.76 -3.51
CA TYR A 24 -11.17 3.36 -3.71
C TYR A 24 -12.09 2.79 -4.80
N LEU A 25 -11.50 2.11 -5.79
CA LEU A 25 -12.25 1.45 -6.84
C LEU A 25 -11.58 0.11 -7.14
N LEU A 26 -12.26 -0.99 -6.83
CA LEU A 26 -11.74 -2.34 -7.09
C LEU A 26 -11.40 -2.52 -8.58
N GLY A 27 -10.18 -2.94 -8.87
CA GLY A 27 -9.66 -3.06 -10.23
C GLY A 27 -9.08 -1.76 -10.81
N GLY A 28 -9.31 -0.62 -10.14
CA GLY A 28 -8.84 0.70 -10.51
C GLY A 28 -7.33 0.82 -10.43
N LYS A 29 -6.71 1.25 -11.52
CA LYS A 29 -5.25 1.41 -11.63
C LYS A 29 -4.93 2.77 -12.23
N LEU A 30 -4.06 3.51 -11.56
CA LEU A 30 -3.42 4.66 -12.17
C LEU A 30 -2.32 4.18 -13.13
N GLY A 31 -2.20 4.82 -14.29
CA GLY A 31 -1.13 4.54 -15.23
C GLY A 31 0.22 4.91 -14.62
N ILE A 32 1.20 4.00 -14.68
CA ILE A 32 2.57 4.24 -14.18
C ILE A 32 3.33 5.33 -14.94
N ASN A 33 2.83 5.71 -16.13
CA ASN A 33 3.38 6.81 -16.93
C ASN A 33 2.76 8.16 -16.55
N VAL A 34 1.75 8.20 -15.67
CA VAL A 34 1.16 9.46 -15.20
C VAL A 34 2.15 10.07 -14.20
N PRO A 35 2.64 11.30 -14.43
CA PRO A 35 3.52 11.97 -13.48
C PRO A 35 2.82 12.28 -12.14
N PRO A 36 3.54 12.30 -10.99
CA PRO A 36 2.96 12.62 -9.68
C PRO A 36 2.16 13.93 -9.61
N ASP A 37 2.61 14.99 -10.27
CA ASP A 37 1.90 16.28 -10.34
C ASP A 37 0.53 16.16 -11.03
N GLN A 38 0.38 15.26 -12.01
CA GLN A 38 -0.88 15.00 -12.70
C GLN A 38 -1.74 13.94 -12.00
N ALA A 39 -1.13 13.04 -11.23
CA ALA A 39 -1.85 12.01 -10.50
C ALA A 39 -2.85 12.59 -9.49
N ARG A 40 -2.53 13.76 -8.92
CA ARG A 40 -3.35 14.46 -7.92
C ARG A 40 -4.72 14.89 -8.43
N SER A 41 -4.84 15.31 -9.70
CA SER A 41 -6.05 15.93 -10.26
C SER A 41 -6.98 14.98 -11.03
N GLY A 42 -6.60 13.71 -11.21
CA GLY A 42 -7.38 12.79 -12.04
C GLY A 42 -8.62 12.22 -11.36
N SER A 43 -9.66 11.95 -12.15
CA SER A 43 -11.00 11.54 -11.70
C SER A 43 -11.21 10.03 -11.50
N GLY A 44 -10.20 9.20 -11.78
CA GLY A 44 -10.29 7.74 -11.68
C GLY A 44 -10.00 7.22 -10.26
N GLY A 45 -10.74 6.19 -9.82
CA GLY A 45 -10.44 5.50 -8.56
C GLY A 45 -9.21 4.59 -8.64
N ILE A 46 -8.69 4.22 -7.47
CA ILE A 46 -7.47 3.40 -7.35
C ILE A 46 -7.65 2.33 -6.27
N ASP A 47 -7.39 1.06 -6.62
CA ASP A 47 -7.37 -0.03 -5.63
C ASP A 47 -6.02 -0.12 -4.90
N CYS A 48 -5.96 -1.01 -3.91
CA CYS A 48 -4.77 -1.21 -3.09
C CYS A 48 -3.53 -1.62 -3.92
N SER A 49 -3.71 -2.49 -4.91
CA SER A 49 -2.63 -2.96 -5.77
C SER A 49 -2.21 -1.92 -6.81
N GLY A 50 -3.15 -1.13 -7.31
CA GLY A 50 -2.90 0.02 -8.18
C GLY A 50 -2.11 1.09 -7.46
N PHE A 51 -2.43 1.34 -6.19
CA PHE A 51 -1.70 2.24 -5.31
C PHE A 51 -0.24 1.80 -5.15
N THR A 52 0.02 0.58 -4.68
CA THR A 52 1.39 0.09 -4.46
C THR A 52 2.18 0.02 -5.76
N ARG A 53 1.55 -0.44 -6.85
CA ARG A 53 2.16 -0.46 -8.19
C ARG A 53 2.65 0.92 -8.63
N TYR A 54 1.81 1.94 -8.48
CA TYR A 54 2.14 3.30 -8.87
C TYR A 54 3.30 3.84 -8.01
N VAL A 55 3.16 3.76 -6.68
CA VAL A 55 4.16 4.30 -5.75
C VAL A 55 5.52 3.64 -5.95
N LEU A 56 5.58 2.31 -6.03
CA LEU A 56 6.83 1.57 -6.19
C LEU A 56 7.50 1.84 -7.54
N HIS A 57 6.72 1.98 -8.61
CA HIS A 57 7.27 2.32 -9.93
C HIS A 57 7.98 3.67 -9.90
N HIS A 58 7.34 4.71 -9.38
CA HIS A 58 7.94 6.05 -9.33
C HIS A 58 9.11 6.14 -8.34
N ALA A 59 8.97 5.56 -7.15
CA ALA A 59 9.99 5.57 -6.12
C ALA A 59 11.28 4.83 -6.52
N SER A 60 11.15 3.79 -7.34
CA SER A 60 12.28 3.01 -7.88
C SER A 60 12.77 3.52 -9.24
N ASN A 61 12.25 4.64 -9.74
CA ASN A 61 12.53 5.14 -11.10
C ASN A 61 12.34 4.05 -12.18
N GLY A 62 11.28 3.25 -12.05
CA GLY A 62 10.91 2.19 -12.97
C GLY A 62 11.62 0.85 -12.79
N GLN A 63 12.58 0.73 -11.87
CA GLN A 63 13.30 -0.53 -11.62
C GLN A 63 12.41 -1.62 -11.04
N LEU A 64 11.42 -1.26 -10.20
CA LEU A 64 10.43 -2.17 -9.67
C LEU A 64 9.08 -1.91 -10.33
N SER A 65 8.71 -2.81 -11.25
CA SER A 65 7.43 -2.77 -11.96
C SER A 65 6.62 -4.00 -11.63
N LEU A 66 5.54 -3.81 -10.88
CA LEU A 66 4.62 -4.87 -10.51
C LEU A 66 3.33 -4.80 -11.34
N SER A 67 2.69 -5.96 -11.53
CA SER A 67 1.34 -6.03 -12.10
C SER A 67 0.28 -5.60 -11.06
N GLY A 68 -0.99 -5.53 -11.47
CA GLY A 68 -2.09 -5.36 -10.53
C GLY A 68 -2.48 -6.67 -9.85
N GLY A 69 -3.15 -6.57 -8.70
CA GLY A 69 -3.59 -7.70 -7.87
C GLY A 69 -2.56 -8.07 -6.79
N SER A 70 -3.00 -8.09 -5.52
CA SER A 70 -2.10 -8.38 -4.38
C SER A 70 -1.41 -9.74 -4.48
N ALA A 71 -2.12 -10.79 -4.91
CA ALA A 71 -1.56 -12.12 -5.10
C ALA A 71 -0.45 -12.14 -6.17
N SER A 72 -0.67 -11.49 -7.31
CA SER A 72 0.34 -11.39 -8.38
C SER A 72 1.56 -10.59 -7.95
N GLN A 73 1.36 -9.53 -7.16
CA GLN A 73 2.46 -8.73 -6.60
C GLN A 73 3.29 -9.53 -5.59
N SER A 74 2.64 -10.26 -4.68
CA SER A 74 3.32 -11.12 -3.70
C SER A 74 4.17 -12.19 -4.38
N ALA A 75 3.57 -12.94 -5.32
CA ALA A 75 4.27 -13.98 -6.09
C ALA A 75 5.44 -13.41 -6.90
N ALA A 76 5.29 -12.21 -7.47
CA ALA A 76 6.38 -11.56 -8.22
C ALA A 76 7.55 -11.19 -7.30
N LEU A 77 7.30 -10.67 -6.10
CA LEU A 77 8.37 -10.32 -5.16
C LEU A 77 9.11 -11.55 -4.64
N GLU A 78 8.39 -12.65 -4.40
CA GLU A 78 8.98 -13.93 -4.07
C GLU A 78 9.89 -14.45 -5.21
N GLN A 79 9.39 -14.43 -6.45
CA GLN A 79 10.17 -14.83 -7.64
C GLN A 79 11.42 -13.95 -7.87
N MET A 80 11.33 -12.66 -7.55
CA MET A 80 12.47 -11.73 -7.61
C MET A 80 13.46 -11.90 -6.45
N GLY A 81 13.15 -12.77 -5.47
CA GLY A 81 14.01 -13.06 -4.32
C GLY A 81 14.11 -11.89 -3.35
N TYR A 82 13.01 -11.17 -3.11
CA TYR A 82 12.93 -10.22 -2.00
C TYR A 82 12.83 -10.98 -0.67
N PRO A 83 13.55 -10.57 0.39
CA PRO A 83 13.47 -11.24 1.69
C PRO A 83 12.06 -11.14 2.28
N SER A 84 11.46 -12.30 2.59
CA SER A 84 10.24 -12.37 3.39
C SER A 84 10.60 -12.27 4.88
N VAL A 85 9.74 -11.59 5.63
CA VAL A 85 9.83 -11.48 7.08
C VAL A 85 9.16 -12.72 7.71
N PRO A 86 9.71 -13.30 8.79
CA PRO A 86 9.01 -14.36 9.52
C PRO A 86 7.68 -13.86 10.11
N GLU A 87 6.64 -14.70 10.11
CA GLU A 87 5.31 -14.34 10.60
C GLU A 87 5.33 -13.81 12.04
N ALA A 88 6.13 -14.44 12.91
CA ALA A 88 6.32 -14.04 14.30
C ALA A 88 6.79 -12.57 14.45
N ASP A 89 7.42 -12.02 13.41
CA ASP A 89 8.02 -10.68 13.41
C ASP A 89 7.17 -9.64 12.69
N PHE A 90 6.00 -9.98 12.13
CA PHE A 90 5.17 -9.05 11.36
C PHE A 90 4.78 -7.81 12.15
N ALA A 91 4.30 -7.99 13.39
CA ALA A 91 3.88 -6.88 14.24
C ALA A 91 5.06 -5.98 14.65
N ALA A 92 6.22 -6.56 14.94
CA ALA A 92 7.43 -5.82 15.29
C ALA A 92 7.93 -5.01 14.09
N THR A 93 7.94 -5.62 12.92
CA THR A 93 8.39 -5.02 11.65
C THR A 93 7.59 -3.78 11.29
N GLN A 94 6.27 -3.79 11.55
CA GLN A 94 5.40 -2.65 11.29
C GLN A 94 5.68 -1.44 12.19
N ARG A 95 6.47 -1.59 13.25
CA ARG A 95 6.83 -0.51 14.18
C ARG A 95 8.24 0.05 13.94
N LEU A 96 9.00 -0.51 12.99
CA LEU A 96 10.38 -0.11 12.77
C LEU A 96 10.48 1.30 12.16
N CYS A 97 11.46 2.06 12.64
CA CYS A 97 11.83 3.40 12.17
C CYS A 97 13.27 3.39 11.61
N ASP A 98 13.50 2.54 10.61
CA ASP A 98 14.83 2.22 10.06
C ASP A 98 15.00 2.62 8.60
N ASN A 99 14.14 3.50 8.09
CA ASN A 99 14.12 3.96 6.70
C ASN A 99 14.08 2.81 5.67
N THR A 100 13.52 1.66 6.02
CA THR A 100 13.40 0.54 5.09
C THR A 100 11.96 0.38 4.65
N LEU A 101 11.74 0.46 3.34
CA LEU A 101 10.43 0.27 2.73
C LEU A 101 10.10 -1.22 2.71
N ARG A 102 8.89 -1.52 3.17
CA ARG A 102 8.34 -2.87 3.22
C ARG A 102 6.96 -2.88 2.59
N ILE A 103 6.52 -4.06 2.17
CA ILE A 103 5.21 -4.27 1.59
C ILE A 103 4.55 -5.46 2.28
N GLY A 104 3.35 -5.23 2.80
CA GLY A 104 2.53 -6.24 3.47
C GLY A 104 1.40 -6.70 2.58
N PHE A 105 1.03 -7.96 2.74
CA PHE A 105 -0.04 -8.62 1.98
C PHE A 105 -1.00 -9.32 2.92
N ARG A 106 -2.27 -9.32 2.51
CA ARG A 106 -3.30 -10.23 2.99
C ARG A 106 -3.79 -11.07 1.81
N ASN A 107 -3.84 -12.38 2.00
CA ASN A 107 -4.37 -13.33 1.03
C ASN A 107 -5.88 -13.19 0.89
N THR A 108 -6.39 -13.70 -0.23
CA THR A 108 -7.82 -13.77 -0.44
C THR A 108 -8.35 -15.08 0.12
N GLU A 109 -9.11 -15.05 1.20
CA GLU A 109 -9.80 -16.25 1.71
C GLU A 109 -11.07 -16.51 0.89
N TRP A 110 -10.95 -17.24 -0.22
CA TRP A 110 -12.13 -17.75 -0.93
C TRP A 110 -12.53 -19.11 -0.36
N ALA A 111 -13.79 -19.28 0.05
CA ALA A 111 -14.41 -20.60 0.12
C ALA A 111 -15.30 -20.82 -1.12
N ARG A 112 -15.15 -21.97 -1.78
CA ARG A 112 -16.02 -22.40 -2.90
C ARG A 112 -17.09 -23.37 -2.41
N ASN A 113 -18.32 -23.17 -2.87
CA ASN A 113 -19.39 -24.16 -2.78
C ASN A 113 -19.07 -25.42 -3.59
N PRO A 114 -19.70 -26.56 -3.27
CA PRO A 114 -19.69 -27.76 -4.11
C PRO A 114 -20.20 -27.54 -5.55
N ASP A 115 -21.06 -26.53 -5.78
CA ASP A 115 -21.57 -26.17 -7.11
C ASP A 115 -20.64 -25.22 -7.90
N GLY A 116 -19.45 -24.93 -7.35
CA GLY A 116 -18.46 -24.05 -7.97
C GLY A 116 -18.69 -22.55 -7.77
N THR A 117 -19.80 -22.15 -7.14
CA THR A 117 -20.07 -20.76 -6.77
C THR A 117 -19.30 -20.35 -5.51
N LEU A 118 -19.12 -19.06 -5.27
CA LEU A 118 -18.39 -18.56 -4.11
C LEU A 118 -19.34 -18.49 -2.92
N GLN A 119 -19.03 -19.18 -1.81
CA GLN A 119 -19.81 -19.11 -0.56
C GLN A 119 -18.98 -18.58 0.58
N ARG A 120 -19.66 -18.06 1.59
CA ARG A 120 -19.09 -17.80 2.92
C ARG A 120 -20.02 -18.37 3.99
N ASN A 121 -19.55 -19.39 4.72
CA ASN A 121 -20.02 -19.94 6.00
C ASN A 121 -21.35 -19.42 6.58
N GLY A 122 -22.47 -19.55 5.85
CA GLY A 122 -23.83 -19.27 6.33
C GLY A 122 -24.08 -17.93 7.03
N ARG A 123 -23.15 -16.96 6.96
CA ARG A 123 -23.19 -15.70 7.70
C ARG A 123 -22.77 -14.56 6.79
N ARG A 124 -23.72 -13.63 6.61
CA ARG A 124 -23.67 -12.27 6.05
C ARG A 124 -22.29 -11.87 5.51
N LEU A 125 -22.21 -11.65 4.19
CA LEU A 125 -21.08 -11.02 3.49
C LEU A 125 -20.49 -9.88 4.34
N VAL A 126 -19.32 -10.09 4.90
CA VAL A 126 -18.46 -9.01 5.41
C VAL A 126 -17.35 -8.88 4.37
N ALA A 127 -17.09 -7.66 3.92
CA ALA A 127 -16.22 -7.26 2.81
C ALA A 127 -14.71 -7.63 2.97
N GLU A 128 -14.37 -8.61 3.81
CA GLU A 128 -13.00 -8.90 4.28
C GLU A 128 -12.24 -9.95 3.45
N ALA A 129 -12.90 -10.64 2.52
CA ALA A 129 -12.32 -11.73 1.74
C ALA A 129 -11.84 -11.30 0.34
N ILE A 130 -11.29 -10.08 0.21
CA ILE A 130 -10.53 -9.66 -0.99
C ILE A 130 -9.08 -9.45 -0.53
N GLY A 131 -8.13 -10.07 -1.25
CA GLY A 131 -6.71 -9.90 -0.96
C GLY A 131 -6.33 -8.41 -0.95
N HIS A 132 -5.42 -8.04 -0.06
CA HIS A 132 -5.05 -6.64 0.17
C HIS A 132 -3.55 -6.47 0.18
N VAL A 133 -3.08 -5.25 -0.13
CA VAL A 133 -1.66 -4.91 -0.16
C VAL A 133 -1.45 -3.48 0.32
N TRP A 134 -0.37 -3.25 1.07
CA TRP A 134 -0.02 -1.94 1.63
C TRP A 134 1.49 -1.80 1.76
N LEU A 135 1.96 -0.55 1.85
CA LEU A 135 3.36 -0.23 2.12
C LEU A 135 3.54 0.11 3.60
N VAL A 136 4.72 -0.17 4.13
CA VAL A 136 5.13 0.19 5.49
C VAL A 136 6.49 0.86 5.45
N LEU A 137 6.59 2.04 6.06
CA LEU A 137 7.85 2.79 6.18
C LEU A 137 7.80 3.67 7.44
N ASN A 138 8.82 3.57 8.28
CA ASN A 138 8.93 4.30 9.55
C ASN A 138 7.64 4.30 10.39
N ALA A 139 7.19 3.10 10.74
CA ALA A 139 5.99 2.84 11.51
C ALA A 139 4.68 3.44 10.94
N THR A 140 4.68 3.78 9.65
CA THR A 140 3.52 4.29 8.93
C THR A 140 3.10 3.32 7.84
N THR A 141 1.82 2.99 7.81
CA THR A 141 1.19 2.21 6.74
C THR A 141 0.63 3.14 5.69
N TYR A 142 0.90 2.87 4.42
CA TYR A 142 0.35 3.58 3.27
C TYR A 142 -0.43 2.62 2.38
N GLU A 143 -1.67 2.96 2.07
CA GLU A 143 -2.56 2.08 1.30
C GLU A 143 -3.66 2.87 0.60
N SER A 144 -4.35 2.26 -0.37
CA SER A 144 -5.68 2.69 -0.80
C SER A 144 -6.71 1.68 -0.29
N SER A 145 -7.72 2.14 0.44
CA SER A 145 -8.65 1.27 1.16
C SER A 145 -10.00 1.92 1.43
N THR A 146 -10.97 1.11 1.86
CA THR A 146 -12.23 1.58 2.44
C THR A 146 -12.24 1.51 3.98
N ARG A 147 -11.09 1.22 4.61
CA ARG A 147 -10.94 1.10 6.07
C ARG A 147 -10.92 2.46 6.76
N LEU A 148 -11.18 2.46 8.08
CA LEU A 148 -11.09 3.62 8.96
C LEU A 148 -11.95 4.82 8.50
N GLY A 149 -13.09 4.57 7.84
CA GLY A 149 -13.99 5.61 7.36
C GLY A 149 -13.44 6.41 6.16
N ARG A 150 -12.30 6.01 5.59
CA ARG A 150 -11.76 6.59 4.36
C ARG A 150 -12.10 5.74 3.16
N ASN A 151 -12.17 6.38 1.99
CA ASN A 151 -12.43 5.73 0.71
C ASN A 151 -11.37 6.17 -0.30
N GLY A 152 -10.21 5.50 -0.32
CA GLY A 152 -9.10 5.82 -1.21
C GLY A 152 -7.74 5.79 -0.52
N PRO A 153 -6.72 6.47 -1.10
CA PRO A 153 -5.39 6.61 -0.53
C PRO A 153 -5.39 7.17 0.90
N MET A 154 -4.59 6.58 1.77
CA MET A 154 -4.46 6.98 3.17
C MET A 154 -3.11 6.57 3.75
N ALA A 155 -2.74 7.27 4.82
CA ALA A 155 -1.65 6.91 5.70
C ALA A 155 -2.19 6.67 7.12
N SER A 156 -1.66 5.68 7.83
CA SER A 156 -2.01 5.41 9.22
C SER A 156 -0.77 5.09 10.04
N GLY A 157 -0.67 5.69 11.23
CA GLY A 157 0.49 5.53 12.10
C GLY A 157 0.52 4.22 12.89
N ALA A 158 1.55 4.07 13.72
CA ALA A 158 1.91 2.85 14.46
C ALA A 158 0.84 2.29 15.41
N THR A 159 -0.21 3.05 15.72
CA THR A 159 -1.34 2.60 16.54
C THR A 159 -2.34 1.75 15.76
N ASN A 160 -2.33 1.81 14.42
CA ASN A 160 -3.23 1.10 13.53
C ASN A 160 -2.54 -0.08 12.83
N LEU A 161 -1.88 -0.94 13.60
CA LEU A 161 -1.18 -2.09 13.05
C LEU A 161 -2.12 -3.07 12.34
N ARG A 162 -1.63 -3.66 11.25
CA ARG A 162 -2.32 -4.76 10.57
C ARG A 162 -2.08 -6.06 11.32
N THR A 163 -3.17 -6.64 11.82
CA THR A 163 -3.20 -7.99 12.42
C THR A 163 -3.60 -9.05 11.42
N ASP A 164 -4.03 -8.65 10.22
CA ASP A 164 -4.51 -9.50 9.13
C ASP A 164 -3.43 -9.69 8.06
N THR A 165 -2.18 -9.97 8.48
CA THR A 165 -1.02 -10.03 7.57
C THR A 165 -0.63 -11.48 7.29
N ASP A 166 -0.56 -11.86 6.02
CA ASP A 166 -0.14 -13.18 5.56
C ASP A 166 1.32 -13.19 5.07
N ALA A 167 1.83 -12.06 4.58
CA ALA A 167 3.21 -11.93 4.15
C ALA A 167 3.71 -10.48 4.29
N ILE A 168 5.00 -10.31 4.60
CA ILE A 168 5.70 -9.03 4.50
C ILE A 168 7.03 -9.26 3.78
N PHE A 169 7.31 -8.44 2.77
CA PHE A 169 8.61 -8.43 2.09
C PHE A 169 9.38 -7.14 2.40
N THR A 170 10.68 -7.28 2.60
CA THR A 170 11.61 -6.15 2.73
C THR A 170 12.07 -5.72 1.35
N LEU A 171 11.68 -4.52 0.89
CA LEU A 171 11.99 -4.04 -0.45
C LEU A 171 13.37 -3.38 -0.51
N GLY A 172 13.70 -2.55 0.48
CA GLY A 172 15.02 -1.95 0.59
C GLY A 172 15.02 -0.56 1.22
N PRO A 173 16.21 0.06 1.32
CA PRO A 173 16.39 1.32 2.02
C PRO A 173 15.81 2.51 1.23
N VAL A 174 15.37 3.51 1.99
CA VAL A 174 14.91 4.83 1.55
C VAL A 174 15.79 5.90 2.25
N PRO A 175 17.02 6.15 1.78
CA PRO A 175 17.94 7.06 2.45
C PRO A 175 17.33 8.45 2.65
N ASN A 176 17.56 9.06 3.81
CA ASN A 176 17.07 10.40 4.18
C ASN A 176 15.54 10.53 4.27
N TRP A 177 14.78 9.43 4.39
CA TRP A 177 13.32 9.50 4.48
C TRP A 177 12.81 10.38 5.63
N GLN A 178 13.45 10.38 6.81
CA GLN A 178 12.98 11.22 7.92
C GLN A 178 12.90 12.71 7.57
N GLN A 179 13.83 13.21 6.73
CA GLN A 179 13.83 14.60 6.30
C GLN A 179 12.65 14.92 5.37
N ARG A 180 12.15 13.93 4.62
CA ARG A 180 11.06 14.07 3.65
C ARG A 180 9.68 13.73 4.23
N SER A 181 9.61 12.87 5.24
CA SER A 181 8.33 12.43 5.82
C SER A 181 7.58 13.56 6.52
N TYR A 182 8.29 14.58 7.03
CA TYR A 182 7.68 15.74 7.67
C TYR A 182 6.73 16.49 6.72
N ASP A 183 7.12 16.66 5.45
CA ASP A 183 6.35 17.41 4.45
C ASP A 183 5.05 16.69 4.04
N ILE A 184 5.01 15.36 4.15
CA ILE A 184 3.87 14.53 3.72
C ILE A 184 2.85 14.36 4.85
N LEU A 185 3.32 14.03 6.06
CA LEU A 185 2.45 13.60 7.15
C LEU A 185 1.84 14.79 7.92
N PHE A 186 2.60 15.85 8.19
CA PHE A 186 2.10 16.99 8.97
C PHE A 186 1.23 17.95 8.15
N ALA A 187 1.52 18.13 6.87
CA ALA A 187 0.63 18.91 6.01
C ALA A 187 -0.74 18.23 5.88
N HIS A 188 -0.77 16.90 5.79
CA HIS A 188 -2.02 16.12 5.66
C HIS A 188 -2.88 16.18 6.93
N ASP A 189 -2.29 16.18 8.12
CA ASP A 189 -3.03 16.39 9.38
C ASP A 189 -3.51 17.85 9.56
N ALA A 190 -2.75 18.86 9.11
CA ALA A 190 -3.17 20.27 9.21
C ALA A 190 -4.34 20.62 8.27
N ALA A 191 -4.36 20.04 7.06
CA ALA A 191 -5.49 20.20 6.12
C ALA A 191 -6.75 19.42 6.57
N MET A 192 -6.61 18.51 7.53
CA MET A 192 -7.72 17.72 8.11
C MET A 192 -8.40 18.43 9.29
N THR A 193 -7.73 19.38 9.95
CA THR A 193 -8.33 20.19 11.04
C THR A 193 -9.12 21.40 10.55
N ASP A 194 -8.97 21.81 9.29
CA ASP A 194 -9.65 22.99 8.70
C ASP A 194 -10.97 22.66 7.97
N VAL A 195 -11.46 21.42 8.11
CA VAL A 195 -12.77 20.97 7.55
C VAL A 195 -13.83 20.84 8.66
N GLY A 196 -13.74 21.69 9.67
CA GLY A 196 -14.72 21.85 10.75
C GLY A 196 -15.85 22.81 10.40
#